data_AF-A0A645GWT8-F1
#
_entry.id   AF-A0A645GWT8-F1
#
_cell.length_a   1.000
_cell.length_b   1.000
_cell.length_c   1.000
_cell.angle_alpha   90.00
_cell.angle_beta   90.00
_cell.angle_gamma   90.00
#
_symmetry.space_group_name_H-M   'P 1'
#
loop_
_entity.id
_entity.type
_entity.pdbx_description
1 polymer ?
#
loop_
_entity_poly.entity_id
_entity_poly.type
_entity_poly.pdbx_seq_one_letter_code
_entity_poly.pdbx_strand_id
1 'polypeptide(L)'
;MLPLKKEDGTPKYCSENLNWHEESFSVDGSGAFTGAVQKYYEMTYDALVNGADTPIKPYQVRQQIAIYEEVLRQNPPDMKYAMSDFVRK
;
A
#
# COMPACT_ATOMS: atom_id res chain seq x y z
N MET A 1 -7.85 -15.52 23.06
CA MET A 1 -8.86 -15.65 21.98
C MET A 1 -8.98 -17.11 21.59
N LEU A 2 -10.20 -17.60 21.36
CA LEU A 2 -10.43 -18.92 20.77
C LEU A 2 -10.39 -18.81 19.24
N PRO A 3 -9.77 -19.75 18.51
CA PRO A 3 -9.73 -19.70 17.05
C PRO A 3 -11.14 -19.84 16.45
N LEU A 4 -11.39 -19.15 15.34
CA LEU A 4 -12.66 -19.25 14.61
C LEU A 4 -12.86 -20.69 14.11
N LYS A 5 -14.06 -21.25 14.31
CA LYS A 5 -14.43 -22.61 13.91
C LYS A 5 -15.69 -22.62 13.05
N LYS A 6 -15.80 -23.59 12.16
CA LYS A 6 -17.02 -23.93 11.43
C LYS A 6 -17.96 -24.75 12.34
N GLU A 7 -19.19 -25.01 11.88
CA GLU A 7 -20.18 -25.81 12.63
C GLU A 7 -19.71 -27.24 12.93
N ASP A 8 -18.84 -27.80 12.09
CA ASP A 8 -18.23 -29.12 12.27
C ASP A 8 -17.02 -29.12 13.24
N GLY A 9 -16.69 -27.98 13.85
CA GLY A 9 -15.58 -27.83 14.79
C GLY A 9 -14.21 -27.64 14.16
N THR A 10 -14.09 -27.67 12.82
CA THR A 10 -12.83 -27.42 12.10
C THR A 10 -12.50 -25.92 12.02
N PRO A 11 -11.22 -25.54 11.79
CA PRO A 11 -10.84 -24.14 11.67
C PRO A 11 -11.58 -23.42 10.53
N LYS A 12 -12.06 -22.20 10.82
CA LYS A 12 -12.67 -21.32 9.82
C LYS A 12 -11.60 -20.39 9.25
N TYR A 13 -11.29 -20.59 7.97
CA TYR A 13 -10.39 -19.72 7.20
C TYR A 13 -11.18 -18.64 6.46
N CYS A 14 -10.51 -17.57 6.05
CA CYS A 14 -11.07 -16.57 5.14
C CYS A 14 -11.48 -17.25 3.82
N SER A 15 -12.71 -17.00 3.39
CA SER A 15 -13.25 -17.50 2.13
C SER A 15 -13.78 -16.32 1.32
N GLU A 16 -12.89 -15.59 0.68
CA GLU A 16 -13.26 -14.55 -0.28
C GLU A 16 -13.22 -15.10 -1.70
N ASN A 17 -14.23 -14.77 -2.50
CA ASN A 17 -14.20 -14.96 -3.95
C ASN A 17 -13.85 -13.63 -4.57
N LEU A 18 -12.57 -13.42 -4.88
CA LEU A 18 -12.11 -12.21 -5.56
C LEU A 18 -12.25 -12.37 -7.08
N ASN A 19 -12.75 -11.32 -7.73
CA ASN A 19 -12.64 -11.21 -9.18
C ASN A 19 -11.21 -10.77 -9.50
N TRP A 20 -10.43 -11.68 -10.08
CA TRP A 20 -9.08 -11.35 -10.53
C TRP A 20 -9.15 -10.52 -11.79
N HIS A 21 -8.51 -9.36 -11.77
CA HIS A 21 -8.30 -8.51 -12.93
C HIS A 21 -6.83 -8.58 -13.29
N GLU A 22 -6.51 -9.13 -14.46
CA GLU A 22 -5.14 -9.24 -14.96
C GLU A 22 -4.93 -8.22 -16.07
N GLU A 23 -3.85 -7.44 -15.95
CA GLU A 23 -3.43 -6.47 -16.96
C GLU A 23 -1.96 -6.73 -17.32
N SER A 24 -1.61 -6.49 -18.58
CA SER A 24 -0.22 -6.52 -19.04
C SER A 24 0.10 -5.21 -19.75
N PHE A 25 1.31 -4.70 -19.51
CA PHE A 25 1.84 -3.53 -20.19
C PHE A 25 3.27 -3.79 -20.61
N SER A 26 3.64 -3.27 -21.79
CA SER A 26 5.02 -3.24 -22.26
C SER A 26 5.59 -1.85 -21.98
N VAL A 27 6.86 -1.79 -21.58
CA VAL A 27 7.58 -0.52 -21.43
C VAL A 27 8.69 -0.49 -22.45
N ASP A 28 8.62 0.48 -23.36
CA ASP A 28 9.68 0.73 -24.33
C ASP A 28 10.79 1.59 -23.68
N GLY A 29 12.05 1.36 -24.05
CA GLY A 29 13.19 2.17 -23.60
C GLY A 29 13.83 1.73 -22.28
N SER A 30 14.15 2.68 -21.40
CA SER A 30 15.02 2.52 -20.21
C SER A 30 14.42 1.73 -19.03
N GLY A 31 13.31 1.02 -19.26
CA GLY A 31 12.61 0.18 -18.29
C GLY A 31 11.57 0.94 -17.45
N ALA A 32 10.65 0.17 -16.85
CA ALA A 32 9.49 0.67 -16.11
C ALA A 32 9.84 1.68 -15.01
N PHE A 33 10.90 1.39 -14.24
CA PHE A 33 11.32 2.27 -13.15
C PHE A 33 11.77 3.64 -13.66
N THR A 34 12.64 3.67 -14.67
CA THR A 34 13.20 4.91 -15.19
C THR A 34 12.11 5.81 -15.77
N GLY A 35 11.21 5.25 -16.59
CA GLY A 35 10.09 6.01 -17.16
C GLY A 35 9.12 6.54 -16.09
N ALA A 36 8.78 5.71 -15.10
CA ALA A 36 7.89 6.11 -14.01
C ALA A 36 8.49 7.23 -13.14
N VAL A 37 9.78 7.13 -12.79
CA VAL A 37 10.48 8.12 -11.97
C VAL A 37 10.63 9.44 -12.72
N GLN A 38 10.98 9.40 -14.01
CA GLN A 38 11.02 10.59 -14.84
C GLN A 38 9.67 11.29 -14.84
N LYS A 39 8.59 10.56 -15.14
CA LYS A 39 7.24 11.13 -15.18
C LYS A 39 6.81 11.72 -13.83
N TYR A 40 7.16 11.05 -12.73
CA TYR A 40 6.92 11.55 -11.38
C TYR A 40 7.58 12.92 -11.15
N TYR A 41 8.86 13.07 -11.50
CA TYR A 41 9.57 14.34 -11.30
C TYR A 41 9.06 15.45 -12.25
N GLU A 42 8.71 15.12 -13.49
CA GLU A 42 8.07 16.07 -14.41
C GLU A 42 6.76 16.61 -13.83
N MET A 43 5.86 15.74 -13.38
CA MET A 43 4.59 16.15 -12.76
C MET A 43 4.82 16.98 -11.49
N THR A 44 5.83 16.62 -10.69
CA THR A 44 6.19 17.35 -9.48
C THR A 44 6.67 18.76 -9.81
N TYR A 45 7.57 18.88 -10.80
CA TYR A 45 8.06 20.16 -11.28
C TYR A 45 6.91 21.03 -11.81
N ASP A 46 6.05 20.48 -12.66
CA ASP A 46 4.93 21.21 -13.23
C ASP A 46 3.95 21.71 -12.17
N ALA A 47 3.66 20.90 -11.15
CA ALA A 47 2.79 21.31 -10.05
C ALA A 47 3.40 22.45 -9.22
N LEU A 48 4.70 22.37 -8.92
CA LEU A 48 5.37 23.32 -8.03
C LEU A 48 5.77 24.63 -8.75
N VAL A 49 6.18 24.55 -10.01
CA VAL A 49 6.75 25.68 -10.76
C VAL A 49 5.71 26.30 -11.69
N ASN A 50 4.93 25.47 -12.39
CA ASN A 50 3.97 25.93 -13.39
C ASN A 50 2.54 26.03 -12.84
N GLY A 51 2.30 25.63 -11.59
CA GLY A 51 0.97 25.61 -10.97
C GLY A 51 0.02 24.60 -11.62
N ALA A 52 0.55 23.58 -12.29
CA ALA A 52 -0.25 22.54 -12.91
C ALA A 52 -0.99 21.71 -11.86
N ASP A 53 -2.15 21.20 -12.25
CA ASP A 53 -2.94 20.35 -11.37
C ASP A 53 -2.36 18.93 -11.30
N THR A 54 -2.29 18.34 -10.10
CA THR A 54 -1.76 16.98 -9.94
C THR A 54 -2.82 15.95 -10.30
N PRO A 55 -2.52 14.93 -11.12
CA PRO A 55 -3.50 13.88 -11.44
C PRO A 55 -3.89 13.07 -10.21
N ILE A 56 -2.98 12.94 -9.24
CA ILE A 56 -3.22 12.34 -7.93
C ILE A 56 -3.57 13.45 -6.95
N LYS A 57 -4.76 13.39 -6.37
CA LYS A 57 -5.26 14.39 -5.43
C LYS A 57 -4.86 14.04 -4.00
N PRO A 58 -4.58 15.05 -3.13
CA PRO A 58 -4.25 14.81 -1.73
C PRO A 58 -5.30 13.98 -0.97
N TYR A 59 -6.59 14.10 -1.32
CA TYR A 59 -7.63 13.30 -0.66
C TYR A 59 -7.51 11.80 -0.95
N GLN A 60 -7.00 11.40 -2.12
CA GLN A 60 -6.82 9.98 -2.46
C GLN A 60 -5.72 9.36 -1.58
N VAL A 61 -4.65 10.11 -1.31
CA VAL A 61 -3.59 9.68 -0.38
C VAL A 61 -4.14 9.54 1.05
N ARG A 62 -5.00 10.49 1.49
CA ARG A 62 -5.64 10.40 2.80
C ARG A 62 -6.52 9.16 2.96
N GLN A 63 -7.19 8.69 1.91
CA GLN A 63 -7.97 7.44 1.95
C GLN A 63 -7.07 6.23 2.22
N GLN A 64 -5.89 6.18 1.59
CA GLN A 64 -4.92 5.10 1.82
C GLN A 64 -4.38 5.12 3.26
N ILE A 65 -4.06 6.30 3.78
CA ILE A 65 -3.62 6.49 5.17
C ILE A 65 -4.70 6.01 6.14
N ALA A 66 -5.96 6.39 5.93
CA ALA A 66 -7.07 5.97 6.81
C ALA A 66 -7.25 4.44 6.85
N ILE A 67 -7.09 3.76 5.71
CA ILE A 67 -7.11 2.29 5.67
C ILE A 67 -5.95 1.72 6.49
N TYR A 68 -4.74 2.24 6.31
CA TYR A 68 -3.56 1.79 7.04
C TYR A 68 -3.69 2.01 8.55
N GLU A 69 -4.17 3.18 8.98
CA GLU A 69 -4.44 3.50 10.38
C GLU A 69 -5.48 2.55 10.99
N GLU A 70 -6.53 2.23 10.23
CA GLU A 70 -7.57 1.28 10.69
C GLU A 70 -7.02 -0.14 10.82
N VAL A 71 -6.17 -0.59 9.87
CA VAL A 71 -5.45 -1.86 9.96
C VAL A 71 -4.56 -1.89 11.20
N LEU A 72 -3.79 -0.84 11.47
CA LEU A 72 -2.97 -0.72 12.69
C LEU A 72 -3.82 -0.73 13.96
N ARG A 73 -4.99 -0.08 13.95
CA ARG A 73 -5.91 -0.05 15.10
C ARG A 73 -6.51 -1.42 15.40
N GLN A 74 -6.88 -2.19 14.36
CA GLN A 74 -7.45 -3.53 14.50
C GLN A 74 -6.40 -4.61 14.79
N ASN A 75 -5.20 -4.44 14.25
CA ASN A 75 -4.08 -5.36 14.39
C ASN A 75 -2.81 -4.58 14.74
N PRO A 76 -2.68 -4.12 16.00
CA PRO A 76 -1.50 -3.39 16.44
C PRO A 76 -0.27 -4.27 16.23
N PRO A 77 0.81 -3.76 15.62
CA PRO A 77 2.00 -4.55 15.40
C PRO A 77 2.55 -5.03 16.75
N ASP A 78 2.81 -6.33 16.85
CA ASP A 78 3.66 -6.88 17.89
C ASP A 78 5.01 -6.15 17.79
N MET A 79 5.26 -5.20 18.67
CA MET A 79 6.51 -4.42 18.70
C MET A 79 7.65 -5.32 19.23
N LYS A 80 7.99 -6.38 18.49
CA LYS A 80 9.08 -7.31 18.81
C LYS A 80 10.46 -6.76 18.48
N TYR A 81 10.51 -5.65 17.77
CA TYR A 81 11.72 -4.87 17.51
C TYR A 81 11.41 -3.43 17.84
N ALA A 82 11.56 -3.07 19.12
CA ALA A 82 11.59 -1.66 19.47
C ALA A 82 12.87 -1.06 18.86
N MET A 83 12.85 0.23 18.49
CA MET A 83 14.05 0.92 17.97
C MET A 83 15.26 0.85 18.93
N SER A 84 15.03 0.50 20.20
CA SER A 84 16.07 0.17 21.18
C SER A 84 16.89 -1.07 20.85
N ASP A 85 16.36 -2.00 20.08
CA ASP A 85 17.01 -3.27 19.72
C ASP A 85 18.01 -3.11 18.57
N PHE A 86 17.94 -1.99 17.83
CA PHE A 86 18.83 -1.68 16.71
C PHE A 86 20.13 -0.97 17.13
N VAL A 87 20.24 -0.51 18.39
CA VAL A 87 21.41 0.24 18.91
C VAL A 87 22.47 -0.67 19.56
N ARG A 88 22.26 -1.99 19.60
CA ARG A 88 23.29 -2.96 20.00
C ARG A 88 23.88 -3.67 18.77
N LYS A 89 24.80 -3.01 18.07
CA LYS A 89 25.95 -3.66 17.45
C LYS A 89 27.01 -2.63 17.08
#